data_AF-A0A936H0W2-F1
#
_entry.id   AF-A0A936H0W2-F1
#
_cell.length_a   1.000
_cell.length_b   1.000
_cell.length_c   1.000
_cell.angle_alpha   90.00
_cell.angle_beta   90.00
_cell.angle_gamma   90.00
#
_symmetry.space_group_name_H-M   'P 1'
#
loop_
_entity.id
_entity.type
_entity.pdbx_description
1 polymer ?
#
loop_
_entity_poly.entity_id
_entity_poly.type
_entity_poly.pdbx_seq_one_letter_code
_entity_poly.pdbx_strand_id
1 'polypeptide(L)'
;MFHKITLILVGMIISLSFVKACDVCGCSVGAGSSGLTTLFKKNHLSLSYFGYGFDGALSQTLSTHDKHYSLTASLRFTPANNWYVLASVPYKWNTRTSLNGNYNVNGIGDVQATLNRVVVNSKFSSTSFYLDAGAGLKLPTGNFNLDLAEGNLPVNFNTGNQAWSPVARINAFLTYKGLGILLSPSAQWSFENAEHYQFGRQLSAQTMLFYSLKISGSFSVTPYAGWHYENIARDINSKGKYEHGTGATGNYMLTGFNVKFNNYVADLSLAQPFHSQYANEEVTAGHRFSAQLTYLF
;
A
#
# COMPACT_ATOMS: atom_id res chain seq x y z
N MET A 1 7.14 -5.56 35.99
CA MET A 1 6.23 -5.34 34.84
C MET A 1 7.00 -5.15 33.52
N PHE A 2 8.12 -4.39 33.51
CA PHE A 2 8.99 -4.23 32.33
C PHE A 2 9.53 -5.54 31.71
N HIS A 3 9.95 -6.51 32.52
CA HIS A 3 10.49 -7.79 32.02
C HIS A 3 9.46 -8.64 31.23
N LYS A 4 8.16 -8.50 31.50
CA LYS A 4 7.10 -9.22 30.75
C LYS A 4 6.84 -8.58 29.37
N ILE A 5 7.04 -7.27 29.24
CA ILE A 5 6.88 -6.55 27.97
C ILE A 5 8.07 -6.82 27.04
N THR A 6 9.29 -6.90 27.58
CA THR A 6 10.49 -7.24 26.80
C THR A 6 10.41 -8.65 26.22
N LEU A 7 9.88 -9.63 26.97
CA LEU A 7 9.68 -11.00 26.49
C LEU A 7 8.60 -11.11 25.40
N ILE A 8 7.55 -10.29 25.46
CA ILE A 8 6.51 -10.23 24.41
C ILE A 8 7.07 -9.53 23.14
N LEU A 9 7.85 -8.47 23.29
CA LEU A 9 8.52 -7.79 22.16
C LEU A 9 9.56 -8.68 21.47
N VAL A 10 10.37 -9.42 22.24
CA VAL A 10 11.35 -10.36 21.71
C VAL A 10 10.66 -11.57 21.08
N GLY A 11 9.55 -12.05 21.64
CA GLY A 11 8.69 -13.09 21.03
C GLY A 11 8.02 -12.64 19.72
N MET A 12 7.63 -11.37 19.61
CA MET A 12 7.12 -10.77 18.36
C MET A 12 8.24 -10.58 17.32
N ILE A 13 9.46 -10.21 17.74
CA ILE A 13 10.60 -10.06 16.82
C ILE A 13 11.07 -11.42 16.27
N ILE A 14 10.97 -12.50 17.05
CA ILE A 14 11.36 -13.85 16.62
C ILE A 14 10.29 -14.53 15.75
N SER A 15 9.02 -14.09 15.83
CA SER A 15 7.93 -14.58 14.96
C SER A 15 7.86 -13.87 13.59
N LEU A 16 8.67 -12.84 13.35
CA LEU A 16 8.81 -12.17 12.04
C LEU A 16 9.58 -13.01 11.00
N SER A 17 10.21 -14.13 11.40
CA SER A 17 11.01 -14.98 10.50
C SER A 17 10.18 -15.85 9.53
N PHE A 18 8.85 -15.74 9.52
CA PHE A 18 7.97 -16.60 8.71
C PHE A 18 6.94 -15.88 7.84
N VAL A 19 7.00 -14.56 7.70
CA VAL A 19 5.98 -13.83 6.93
C VAL A 19 6.49 -13.48 5.53
N LYS A 20 6.06 -14.28 4.54
CA LYS A 20 6.20 -13.99 3.11
C LYS A 20 5.08 -13.00 2.72
N ALA A 21 5.45 -11.78 2.36
CA ALA A 21 4.54 -10.64 2.11
C ALA A 21 3.77 -10.75 0.77
N CYS A 22 2.50 -10.16 0.62
CA CYS A 22 1.58 -9.64 -0.55
C CYS A 22 1.20 -8.11 -0.94
N ASP A 23 1.21 -7.65 -2.23
CA ASP A 23 0.84 -6.31 -2.83
C ASP A 23 0.68 -6.08 -4.39
N VAL A 24 -0.48 -6.24 -5.03
CA VAL A 24 -0.68 -5.41 -6.26
C VAL A 24 -0.82 -3.92 -5.92
N CYS A 25 0.11 -3.14 -6.48
CA CYS A 25 0.05 -1.69 -6.72
C CYS A 25 0.32 -0.72 -5.55
N GLY A 26 1.29 0.18 -5.81
CA GLY A 26 1.65 1.35 -5.00
C GLY A 26 0.58 2.45 -4.89
N CYS A 27 -0.69 2.08 -4.73
CA CYS A 27 -1.77 2.98 -4.35
C CYS A 27 -2.76 2.40 -3.32
N SER A 28 -2.81 1.09 -3.08
CA SER A 28 -3.96 0.52 -2.35
C SER A 28 -3.67 -0.01 -0.95
N VAL A 29 -2.46 -0.50 -0.59
CA VAL A 29 -2.24 -1.04 0.78
C VAL A 29 -0.97 -0.53 1.48
N GLY A 30 -0.11 0.23 0.80
CA GLY A 30 1.11 0.80 1.40
C GLY A 30 1.01 2.20 2.01
N ALA A 31 -0.13 2.91 1.87
CA ALA A 31 -0.22 4.36 2.15
C ALA A 31 -1.31 4.80 3.14
N GLY A 32 -1.96 3.87 3.85
CA GLY A 32 -3.27 4.16 4.44
C GLY A 32 -3.52 3.84 5.92
N SER A 33 -2.78 2.97 6.59
CA SER A 33 -3.13 2.56 7.97
C SER A 33 -2.24 3.12 9.07
N SER A 34 -1.13 3.72 8.67
CA SER A 34 -0.04 4.02 9.60
C SER A 34 -0.42 5.19 10.51
N GLY A 35 -0.39 4.95 11.83
CA GLY A 35 -0.54 5.97 12.87
C GLY A 35 -1.87 6.73 12.84
N LEU A 36 -2.97 5.97 12.90
CA LEU A 36 -4.33 6.48 13.03
C LEU A 36 -4.40 7.66 14.01
N THR A 37 -4.72 8.83 13.45
CA THR A 37 -4.77 10.19 14.02
C THR A 37 -3.46 11.01 14.12
N THR A 38 -2.31 10.43 14.49
CA THR A 38 -1.07 11.23 14.69
C THR A 38 -0.38 11.53 13.36
N LEU A 39 -0.32 10.57 12.44
CA LEU A 39 0.34 10.73 11.15
C LEU A 39 -0.42 11.66 10.19
N PHE A 40 -1.74 11.78 10.38
CA PHE A 40 -2.56 12.75 9.64
C PHE A 40 -2.36 14.20 10.07
N LYS A 41 -1.64 14.47 11.16
CA LYS A 41 -1.56 15.82 11.75
C LYS A 41 -0.14 16.37 11.88
N LYS A 42 0.89 15.57 11.55
CA LYS A 42 2.29 15.96 11.69
C LYS A 42 3.08 15.73 10.40
N ASN A 43 4.12 16.54 10.21
CA ASN A 43 5.13 16.27 9.22
C ASN A 43 5.86 14.99 9.62
N HIS A 44 6.23 14.20 8.62
CA HIS A 44 6.90 12.95 8.88
C HIS A 44 7.68 12.44 7.70
N LEU A 45 8.70 11.65 8.02
CA LEU A 45 9.44 10.82 7.09
C LEU A 45 9.15 9.36 7.45
N SER A 46 8.76 8.56 6.47
CA SER A 46 8.43 7.15 6.67
C SER A 46 9.19 6.27 5.72
N LEU A 47 9.59 5.09 6.19
CA LEU A 47 10.11 4.00 5.39
C LEU A 47 9.15 2.81 5.53
N SER A 48 8.58 2.36 4.41
CA SER A 48 7.55 1.31 4.38
C SER A 48 8.03 0.13 3.56
N TYR A 49 8.12 -1.03 4.17
CA TYR A 49 8.26 -2.31 3.50
C TYR A 49 6.89 -2.90 3.19
N PHE A 50 6.78 -3.47 2.00
CA PHE A 50 5.60 -4.18 1.54
C PHE A 50 6.06 -5.27 0.56
N GLY A 51 5.43 -6.43 0.51
CA GLY A 51 5.72 -7.43 -0.56
C GLY A 51 4.56 -8.35 -0.85
N TYR A 52 4.62 -9.30 -1.85
CA TYR A 52 3.73 -10.36 -2.51
C TYR A 52 4.16 -11.75 -2.86
N GLY A 53 3.11 -12.57 -3.06
CA GLY A 53 2.86 -13.88 -3.61
C GLY A 53 1.55 -13.83 -4.45
N PHE A 54 1.64 -14.18 -5.73
CA PHE A 54 0.54 -14.77 -6.48
C PHE A 54 0.94 -16.18 -6.88
N ASP A 55 -0.04 -17.07 -6.86
CA ASP A 55 0.12 -18.42 -7.37
C ASP A 55 -0.72 -18.55 -8.64
N GLY A 56 -0.04 -18.71 -9.78
CA GLY A 56 -0.67 -18.96 -11.08
C GLY A 56 -0.83 -20.45 -11.32
N ALA A 57 -2.02 -20.89 -11.73
CA ALA A 57 -2.35 -22.30 -11.86
C ALA A 57 -3.08 -22.63 -13.17
N LEU A 58 -2.57 -22.14 -14.32
CA LEU A 58 -3.12 -22.51 -15.63
C LEU A 58 -2.94 -24.03 -15.94
N SER A 59 -1.88 -24.67 -15.46
CA SER A 59 -1.66 -26.13 -15.51
C SER A 59 -0.49 -26.57 -14.60
N GLN A 60 -0.34 -27.86 -14.30
CA GLN A 60 0.81 -28.37 -13.51
C GLN A 60 2.18 -28.03 -14.14
N THR A 61 2.24 -27.87 -15.46
CA THR A 61 3.46 -27.55 -16.21
C THR A 61 3.71 -26.05 -16.40
N LEU A 62 2.77 -25.19 -15.98
CA LEU A 62 2.84 -23.73 -16.08
C LEU A 62 2.64 -23.04 -14.73
N SER A 63 2.82 -23.77 -13.62
CA SER A 63 2.72 -23.20 -12.27
C SER A 63 3.78 -22.10 -12.08
N THR A 64 3.34 -20.92 -11.65
CA THR A 64 4.20 -19.78 -11.36
C THR A 64 3.95 -19.28 -9.95
N HIS A 65 5.03 -19.02 -9.22
CA HIS A 65 5.02 -18.37 -7.92
C HIS A 65 5.64 -16.99 -8.07
N ASP A 66 4.78 -15.99 -8.08
CA ASP A 66 5.19 -14.60 -8.29
C ASP A 66 5.28 -13.90 -6.97
N LYS A 67 6.45 -13.35 -6.69
CA LYS A 67 6.65 -12.53 -5.53
C LYS A 67 7.08 -11.16 -5.93
N HIS A 68 6.70 -10.19 -5.15
CA HIS A 68 6.94 -8.81 -5.50
C HIS A 68 7.15 -8.03 -4.23
N TYR A 69 7.97 -7.00 -4.24
CA TYR A 69 8.36 -6.35 -3.01
C TYR A 69 8.63 -4.88 -3.27
N SER A 70 8.43 -4.05 -2.26
CA SER A 70 8.73 -2.64 -2.29
C SER A 70 9.23 -2.12 -0.96
N LEU A 71 10.13 -1.15 -1.05
CA LEU A 71 10.61 -0.33 0.05
C LEU A 71 10.37 1.11 -0.36
N THR A 72 9.43 1.77 0.31
CA THR A 72 8.96 3.10 -0.07
C THR A 72 9.37 4.12 0.98
N ALA A 73 10.22 5.06 0.59
CA ALA A 73 10.48 6.27 1.37
C ALA A 73 9.40 7.30 1.06
N SER A 74 8.79 7.91 2.08
CA SER A 74 7.77 8.95 1.90
C SER A 74 7.97 10.12 2.85
N LEU A 75 7.63 11.31 2.37
CA LEU A 75 7.70 12.57 3.10
C LEU A 75 6.32 13.23 3.09
N ARG A 76 5.81 13.55 4.28
CA ARG A 76 4.71 14.50 4.46
C ARG A 76 5.27 15.82 4.97
N PHE A 77 4.97 16.91 4.26
CA PHE A 77 5.39 18.26 4.62
C PHE A 77 4.24 19.25 4.49
N THR A 78 4.06 20.12 5.48
CA THR A 78 2.94 21.08 5.58
C THR A 78 3.45 22.50 5.30
N PRO A 79 3.52 22.94 4.03
CA PRO A 79 4.08 24.26 3.67
C PRO A 79 3.17 25.43 4.08
N ALA A 80 1.86 25.21 4.24
CA ALA A 80 0.89 26.24 4.57
C ALA A 80 -0.23 25.68 5.44
N ASN A 81 -0.98 26.56 6.11
CA ASN A 81 -2.06 26.13 6.99
C ASN A 81 -3.07 25.26 6.23
N ASN A 82 -3.38 24.09 6.79
CA ASN A 82 -4.25 23.05 6.22
C ASN A 82 -3.79 22.45 4.88
N TRP A 83 -2.64 22.83 4.32
CA TRP A 83 -2.12 22.25 3.08
C TRP A 83 -0.88 21.43 3.36
N TYR A 84 -0.81 20.21 2.83
CA TYR A 84 0.36 19.36 2.92
C TYR A 84 0.67 18.66 1.61
N VAL A 85 1.96 18.51 1.34
CA VAL A 85 2.49 17.68 0.27
C VAL A 85 2.80 16.31 0.85
N LEU A 86 2.43 15.27 0.12
CA LEU A 86 2.92 13.91 0.36
C LEU A 86 3.65 13.45 -0.89
N ALA A 87 4.94 13.15 -0.75
CA ALA A 87 5.78 12.62 -1.81
C ALA A 87 6.32 11.24 -1.42
N SER A 88 6.51 10.36 -2.40
CA SER A 88 7.05 9.01 -2.17
C SER A 88 7.90 8.52 -3.33
N VAL A 89 8.90 7.70 -2.99
CA VAL A 89 9.75 6.99 -3.94
C VAL A 89 9.85 5.51 -3.53
N PRO A 90 9.35 4.59 -4.35
CA PRO A 90 9.46 3.16 -4.10
C PRO A 90 10.72 2.58 -4.77
N TYR A 91 11.44 1.72 -4.07
CA TYR A 91 12.34 0.73 -4.68
C TYR A 91 11.60 -0.60 -4.72
N LYS A 92 11.53 -1.25 -5.88
CA LYS A 92 10.80 -2.50 -6.08
C LYS A 92 11.74 -3.64 -6.43
N TRP A 93 11.39 -4.85 -6.03
CA TRP A 93 12.06 -6.08 -6.46
C TRP A 93 11.02 -7.20 -6.58
N ASN A 94 10.90 -7.74 -7.78
CA ASN A 94 9.87 -8.69 -8.17
C ASN A 94 10.52 -9.95 -8.70
N THR A 95 10.14 -11.10 -8.17
CA THR A 95 10.73 -12.39 -8.51
C THR A 95 9.65 -13.36 -8.95
N ARG A 96 9.85 -14.08 -10.06
CA ARG A 96 9.00 -15.22 -10.43
C ARG A 96 9.81 -16.50 -10.29
N THR A 97 9.20 -17.52 -9.68
CA THR A 97 9.71 -18.90 -9.73
C THR A 97 8.75 -19.73 -10.56
N SER A 98 9.27 -20.42 -11.57
CA SER A 98 8.52 -21.32 -12.44
C SER A 98 9.35 -22.55 -12.78
N LEU A 99 8.76 -23.54 -13.44
CA LEU A 99 9.51 -24.68 -13.98
C LEU A 99 10.55 -24.28 -15.03
N ASN A 100 10.34 -23.15 -15.72
CA ASN A 100 11.24 -22.66 -16.78
C ASN A 100 12.39 -21.80 -16.24
N GLY A 101 12.39 -21.46 -14.95
CA GLY A 101 13.45 -20.67 -14.33
C GLY A 101 12.98 -19.71 -13.24
N ASN A 102 13.96 -18.98 -12.70
CA ASN A 102 13.78 -17.92 -11.74
C ASN A 102 14.11 -16.58 -12.39
N TYR A 103 13.20 -15.62 -12.25
CA TYR A 103 13.33 -14.29 -12.82
C TYR A 103 13.32 -13.25 -11.71
N ASN A 104 14.04 -12.15 -11.89
CA ASN A 104 14.09 -11.04 -10.95
C ASN A 104 14.13 -9.70 -11.71
N VAL A 105 13.22 -8.80 -11.35
CA VAL A 105 13.15 -7.43 -11.86
C VAL A 105 13.19 -6.49 -10.66
N ASN A 106 14.18 -5.62 -10.59
CA ASN A 106 14.30 -4.67 -9.49
C ASN A 106 14.76 -3.30 -9.97
N GLY A 107 14.54 -2.29 -9.14
CA GLY A 107 14.85 -0.92 -9.49
C GLY A 107 13.96 0.09 -8.78
N ILE A 108 14.31 1.36 -8.96
CA ILE A 108 13.48 2.47 -8.51
C ILE A 108 12.19 2.45 -9.35
N GLY A 109 11.06 2.65 -8.69
CA GLY A 109 9.77 2.80 -9.32
C GLY A 109 9.40 4.26 -9.54
N ASP A 110 8.15 4.47 -9.90
CA ASP A 110 7.63 5.80 -10.19
C ASP A 110 7.52 6.65 -8.93
N VAL A 111 8.08 7.86 -8.98
CA VAL A 111 7.94 8.88 -7.92
C VAL A 111 6.52 9.41 -7.94
N GLN A 112 5.91 9.59 -6.78
CA GLN A 112 4.57 10.18 -6.66
C GLN A 112 4.61 11.41 -5.76
N ALA A 113 3.81 12.42 -6.11
CA ALA A 113 3.56 13.56 -5.25
C ALA A 113 2.09 13.97 -5.29
N THR A 114 1.53 14.31 -4.14
CA THR A 114 0.16 14.81 -3.99
C THR A 114 0.15 16.10 -3.18
N LEU A 115 -0.68 17.06 -3.60
CA LEU A 115 -1.04 18.21 -2.79
C LEU A 115 -2.40 17.93 -2.16
N ASN A 116 -2.46 18.06 -0.84
CA ASN A 116 -3.62 17.69 -0.04
C ASN A 116 -4.03 18.86 0.83
N ARG A 117 -5.32 18.94 1.14
CA ARG A 117 -5.91 19.94 2.02
C ARG A 117 -6.71 19.28 3.12
N VAL A 118 -6.46 19.68 4.37
CA VAL A 118 -7.33 19.41 5.51
C VAL A 118 -8.59 20.25 5.35
N VAL A 119 -9.70 19.60 5.06
CA VAL A 119 -11.02 20.23 4.84
C VAL A 119 -11.71 20.45 6.18
N VAL A 120 -11.64 19.45 7.07
CA VAL A 120 -12.23 19.52 8.41
C VAL A 120 -11.24 18.97 9.43
N ASN A 121 -11.09 19.68 10.55
CA ASN A 121 -10.38 19.20 11.73
C ASN A 121 -11.06 19.79 12.96
N SER A 122 -12.11 19.10 13.42
CA SER A 122 -12.96 19.57 14.51
C SER A 122 -12.90 18.63 15.70
N LYS A 123 -13.07 19.20 16.89
CA LYS A 123 -13.16 18.45 18.14
C LYS A 123 -14.30 19.00 18.98
N PHE A 124 -15.23 18.14 19.35
CA PHE A 124 -16.37 18.46 20.18
C PHE A 124 -16.44 17.48 21.35
N SER A 125 -16.15 17.96 22.57
CA SER A 125 -16.05 17.12 23.76
C SER A 125 -15.08 15.94 23.55
N SER A 126 -15.58 14.71 23.64
CA SER A 126 -14.82 13.46 23.44
C SER A 126 -14.77 12.99 21.98
N THR A 127 -15.44 13.69 21.08
CA THR A 127 -15.52 13.36 19.66
C THR A 127 -14.54 14.23 18.86
N SER A 128 -13.82 13.63 17.92
CA SER A 128 -13.03 14.38 16.94
C SER A 128 -13.30 13.87 15.54
N PHE A 129 -13.42 14.78 14.59
CA PHE A 129 -13.63 14.48 13.18
C PHE A 129 -12.54 15.17 12.35
N TYR A 130 -12.00 14.44 11.41
CA TYR A 130 -10.96 14.92 10.51
C TYR A 130 -11.29 14.45 9.09
N LEU A 131 -11.11 15.34 8.13
CA LEU A 131 -11.25 15.09 6.70
C LEU A 131 -10.14 15.82 5.95
N ASP A 132 -9.40 15.09 5.13
CA ASP A 132 -8.57 15.66 4.08
C ASP A 132 -8.91 15.08 2.71
N ALA A 133 -8.55 15.83 1.69
CA ALA A 133 -8.62 15.40 0.30
C ALA A 133 -7.41 15.94 -0.45
N GLY A 134 -6.94 15.21 -1.44
CA GLY A 134 -5.81 15.64 -2.25
C GLY A 134 -5.76 14.98 -3.61
N ALA A 135 -4.99 15.60 -4.49
CA ALA A 135 -4.74 15.11 -5.83
C ALA A 135 -3.27 15.33 -6.19
N GLY A 136 -2.79 14.61 -7.18
CA GLY A 136 -1.39 14.59 -7.54
C GLY A 136 -1.09 13.81 -8.79
N LEU A 137 0.19 13.52 -8.96
CA LEU A 137 0.71 12.78 -10.09
C LEU A 137 1.74 11.75 -9.61
N LYS A 138 1.67 10.58 -10.22
CA LYS A 138 2.78 9.63 -10.28
C LYS A 138 3.52 9.86 -11.59
N LEU A 139 4.83 10.08 -11.49
CA LEU A 139 5.72 10.49 -12.56
C LEU A 139 6.33 9.25 -13.24
N PRO A 140 6.57 9.28 -14.56
CA PRO A 140 7.12 8.16 -15.33
C PRO A 140 8.65 8.00 -15.11
N THR A 141 9.09 7.79 -13.87
CA THR A 141 10.52 7.73 -13.51
C THR A 141 11.06 6.31 -13.36
N GLY A 142 10.19 5.32 -13.17
CA GLY A 142 10.58 3.93 -13.02
C GLY A 142 10.79 3.24 -14.37
N ASN A 143 11.59 2.18 -14.36
CA ASN A 143 11.88 1.41 -15.55
C ASN A 143 10.67 0.62 -16.03
N PHE A 144 10.48 0.59 -17.34
CA PHE A 144 9.41 -0.13 -18.01
C PHE A 144 9.97 -0.76 -19.29
N ASN A 145 9.70 -2.04 -19.47
CA ASN A 145 10.02 -2.81 -20.66
C ASN A 145 8.82 -3.71 -20.99
N LEU A 146 8.27 -3.60 -22.19
CA LEU A 146 7.21 -4.48 -22.68
C LEU A 146 7.73 -5.89 -22.95
N ASP A 147 8.94 -5.99 -23.48
CA ASP A 147 9.60 -7.23 -23.82
C ASP A 147 10.42 -7.71 -22.62
N LEU A 148 9.73 -8.14 -21.56
CA LEU A 148 10.33 -8.96 -20.51
C LEU A 148 10.59 -10.38 -21.07
N ALA A 149 11.40 -10.44 -22.13
CA ALA A 149 11.49 -11.53 -23.10
C ALA A 149 12.05 -12.83 -22.52
N GLU A 150 12.85 -12.76 -21.44
CA GLU A 150 13.51 -13.95 -20.91
C GLU A 150 12.60 -14.84 -20.05
N GLY A 151 11.36 -14.41 -19.70
CA GLY A 151 10.51 -15.17 -18.77
C GLY A 151 8.99 -15.07 -18.92
N ASN A 152 8.49 -14.51 -20.03
CA ASN A 152 7.04 -14.26 -20.24
C ASN A 152 6.39 -13.61 -19.00
N LEU A 153 7.08 -12.61 -18.44
CA LEU A 153 6.63 -11.93 -17.24
C LEU A 153 5.50 -10.97 -17.58
N PRO A 154 4.40 -10.95 -16.81
CA PRO A 154 3.36 -9.98 -17.00
C PRO A 154 3.91 -8.57 -16.77
N VAL A 155 3.32 -7.60 -17.48
CA VAL A 155 3.80 -6.22 -17.58
C VAL A 155 3.88 -5.53 -16.20
N ASN A 156 3.10 -6.00 -15.22
CA ASN A 156 3.12 -5.53 -13.83
C ASN A 156 4.41 -5.91 -13.04
N PHE A 157 5.30 -6.73 -13.60
CA PHE A 157 6.64 -6.98 -13.02
C PHE A 157 7.58 -5.77 -13.16
N ASN A 158 7.29 -4.84 -14.07
CA ASN A 158 8.07 -3.62 -14.22
C ASN A 158 8.07 -2.77 -12.94
N THR A 159 9.17 -2.06 -12.69
CA THR A 159 9.29 -1.23 -11.48
C THR A 159 8.53 0.09 -11.62
N GLY A 160 8.45 0.62 -12.84
CA GLY A 160 7.57 1.74 -13.23
C GLY A 160 6.62 1.36 -14.36
N ASN A 161 5.78 2.31 -14.73
CA ASN A 161 4.85 2.16 -15.86
C ASN A 161 5.16 3.10 -17.04
N GLN A 162 6.14 4.00 -16.89
CA GLN A 162 6.44 5.08 -17.84
C GLN A 162 5.22 5.91 -18.26
N ALA A 163 4.20 5.99 -17.40
CA ALA A 163 2.99 6.74 -17.65
C ALA A 163 2.79 7.85 -16.62
N TRP A 164 2.42 9.03 -17.10
CA TRP A 164 1.83 10.06 -16.25
C TRP A 164 0.53 9.52 -15.66
N SER A 165 0.46 9.42 -14.34
CA SER A 165 -0.71 8.85 -13.68
C SER A 165 -1.29 9.81 -12.64
N PRO A 166 -2.34 10.59 -12.98
CA PRO A 166 -3.14 11.30 -12.00
C PRO A 166 -3.60 10.41 -10.84
N VAL A 167 -3.49 10.94 -9.63
CA VAL A 167 -3.96 10.30 -8.41
C VAL A 167 -4.84 11.23 -7.59
N ALA A 168 -5.85 10.66 -6.95
CA ALA A 168 -6.73 11.36 -6.02
C ALA A 168 -6.94 10.51 -4.76
N ARG A 169 -7.05 11.18 -3.61
CA ARG A 169 -7.27 10.51 -2.32
C ARG A 169 -8.13 11.35 -1.39
N ILE A 170 -8.88 10.68 -0.54
CA ILE A 170 -9.64 11.27 0.55
C ILE A 170 -9.33 10.47 1.80
N ASN A 171 -9.19 11.12 2.95
CA ASN A 171 -9.13 10.45 4.23
C ASN A 171 -10.11 11.10 5.21
N ALA A 172 -10.99 10.30 5.80
CA ALA A 172 -11.91 10.75 6.84
C ALA A 172 -11.77 9.85 8.06
N PHE A 173 -11.61 10.42 9.25
CA PHE A 173 -11.73 9.66 10.48
C PHE A 173 -12.56 10.36 11.54
N LEU A 174 -13.32 9.55 12.26
CA LEU A 174 -14.11 9.94 13.42
C LEU A 174 -13.58 9.16 14.62
N THR A 175 -13.33 9.85 15.73
CA THR A 175 -12.93 9.20 16.99
C THR A 175 -13.85 9.60 18.12
N TYR A 176 -14.17 8.65 19.01
CA TYR A 176 -14.86 8.88 20.27
C TYR A 176 -14.18 8.08 21.38
N LYS A 177 -13.67 8.78 22.41
CA LYS A 177 -13.02 8.16 23.58
C LYS A 177 -11.95 7.09 23.25
N GLY A 178 -11.15 7.33 22.21
CA GLY A 178 -10.06 6.44 21.79
C GLY A 178 -10.46 5.40 20.74
N LEU A 179 -11.74 5.06 20.62
CA LEU A 179 -12.25 4.30 19.48
C LEU A 179 -12.35 5.22 18.26
N GLY A 180 -12.01 4.72 17.08
CA GLY A 180 -12.23 5.45 15.85
C GLY A 180 -12.49 4.57 14.65
N ILE A 181 -13.03 5.22 13.63
CA ILE A 181 -13.24 4.67 12.29
C ILE A 181 -12.51 5.54 11.28
N LEU A 182 -11.82 4.92 10.32
CA LEU A 182 -11.19 5.55 9.16
C LEU A 182 -11.88 5.07 7.90
N LEU A 183 -12.15 5.99 6.97
CA LEU A 183 -12.49 5.72 5.58
C LEU A 183 -11.45 6.41 4.68
N SER A 184 -10.85 5.68 3.75
CA SER A 184 -9.83 6.23 2.84
C SER A 184 -9.96 5.66 1.42
N PRO A 185 -10.77 6.29 0.54
CA PRO A 185 -10.80 5.95 -0.87
C PRO A 185 -9.70 6.66 -1.65
N SER A 186 -9.21 6.00 -2.69
CA SER A 186 -8.24 6.54 -3.64
C SER A 186 -8.52 6.08 -5.06
N ALA A 187 -8.04 6.86 -6.03
CA ALA A 187 -8.10 6.54 -7.44
C ALA A 187 -6.78 6.90 -8.12
N GLN A 188 -6.36 6.06 -9.07
CA GLN A 188 -5.26 6.31 -9.99
C GLN A 188 -5.73 6.05 -11.42
N TRP A 189 -5.42 6.97 -12.32
CA TRP A 189 -5.63 6.80 -13.74
C TRP A 189 -4.28 6.94 -14.43
N SER A 190 -3.76 5.87 -15.03
CA SER A 190 -2.55 5.94 -15.86
C SER A 190 -2.94 6.27 -17.30
N PHE A 191 -2.28 7.27 -17.89
CA PHE A 191 -2.39 7.52 -19.32
C PHE A 191 -1.58 6.48 -20.12
N GLU A 192 -1.77 6.49 -21.43
CA GLU A 192 -0.94 5.71 -22.36
C GLU A 192 0.52 6.15 -22.26
N ASN A 193 1.45 5.20 -22.24
CA ASN A 193 2.88 5.45 -22.23
C ASN A 193 3.49 5.50 -23.64
N ALA A 194 4.80 5.74 -23.73
CA ALA A 194 5.52 5.82 -25.00
C ALA A 194 5.50 4.53 -25.82
N GLU A 195 5.21 3.39 -25.20
CA GLU A 195 5.11 2.07 -25.83
C GLU A 195 3.67 1.72 -26.26
N HIS A 196 2.78 2.72 -26.30
CA HIS A 196 1.36 2.57 -26.60
C HIS A 196 0.61 1.62 -25.65
N TYR A 197 1.13 1.43 -24.44
CA TYR A 197 0.49 0.61 -23.41
C TYR A 197 -0.22 1.50 -22.40
N GLN A 198 -1.47 1.17 -22.08
CA GLN A 198 -2.25 1.89 -21.09
C GLN A 198 -2.66 0.95 -19.96
N PHE A 199 -2.16 1.24 -18.75
CA PHE A 199 -2.57 0.53 -17.56
C PHE A 199 -4.00 0.87 -17.15
N GLY A 200 -4.72 -0.14 -16.67
CA GLY A 200 -6.05 -0.04 -16.15
C GLY A 200 -6.16 0.96 -15.00
N ARG A 201 -7.31 1.62 -14.94
CA ARG A 201 -7.66 2.51 -13.83
C ARG A 201 -7.73 1.71 -12.55
N GLN A 202 -7.22 2.28 -11.46
CA GLN A 202 -7.18 1.64 -10.15
C GLN A 202 -8.05 2.45 -9.20
N LEU A 203 -8.96 1.77 -8.53
CA LEU A 203 -9.80 2.29 -7.47
C LEU A 203 -9.52 1.47 -6.23
N SER A 204 -9.38 2.13 -5.09
CA SER A 204 -9.29 1.43 -3.82
C SER A 204 -10.06 2.16 -2.73
N ALA A 205 -10.54 1.40 -1.75
CA ALA A 205 -11.19 1.93 -0.58
C ALA A 205 -10.87 1.06 0.63
N GLN A 206 -10.42 1.69 1.70
CA GLN A 206 -10.24 1.01 2.98
C GLN A 206 -11.14 1.61 4.05
N THR A 207 -11.71 0.74 4.89
CA THR A 207 -12.44 1.12 6.10
C THR A 207 -11.79 0.40 7.28
N MET A 208 -11.43 1.13 8.34
CA MET A 208 -10.77 0.53 9.50
C MET A 208 -11.38 1.01 10.81
N LEU A 209 -11.59 0.09 11.74
CA LEU A 209 -11.86 0.35 13.14
C LEU A 209 -10.55 0.25 13.92
N PHE A 210 -10.34 1.18 14.85
CA PHE A 210 -9.11 1.23 15.64
C PHE A 210 -9.38 1.70 17.06
N TYR A 211 -8.54 1.30 18.00
CA TYR A 211 -8.65 1.75 19.40
C TYR A 211 -7.30 2.21 19.93
N SER A 212 -7.19 3.47 20.34
CA SER A 212 -5.93 4.05 20.82
C SER A 212 -5.73 3.79 22.32
N LEU A 213 -4.84 2.86 22.65
CA LEU A 213 -4.43 2.52 24.01
C LEU A 213 -3.24 3.40 24.42
N LYS A 214 -3.49 4.41 25.25
CA LYS A 214 -2.42 5.21 25.87
C LYS A 214 -1.88 4.47 27.08
N ILE A 215 -0.63 4.01 27.01
CA ILE A 215 0.02 3.25 28.08
C ILE A 215 0.82 4.20 28.99
N SER A 216 1.52 5.18 28.39
CA SER A 216 2.18 6.26 29.11
C SER A 216 2.10 7.56 28.30
N GLY A 217 2.65 8.67 28.83
CA GLY A 217 2.60 9.97 28.15
C GLY A 217 3.19 9.95 26.74
N SER A 218 4.22 9.14 26.49
CA SER A 218 4.89 9.03 25.19
C SER A 218 4.65 7.72 24.46
N PHE A 219 4.05 6.73 25.11
CA PHE A 219 3.86 5.38 24.56
C PHE A 219 2.38 5.04 24.37
N SER A 220 2.00 4.69 23.15
CA SER A 220 0.66 4.23 22.84
C SER A 220 0.66 3.10 21.80
N VAL A 221 -0.29 2.18 21.94
CA VAL A 221 -0.53 1.12 20.98
C VAL A 221 -1.91 1.29 20.40
N THR A 222 -2.07 1.15 19.09
CA THR A 222 -3.35 1.31 18.40
C THR A 222 -3.57 0.09 17.51
N PRO A 223 -4.16 -1.00 18.04
CA PRO A 223 -4.65 -2.09 17.19
C PRO A 223 -5.76 -1.59 16.26
N TYR A 224 -5.83 -2.19 15.09
CA TYR A 224 -6.87 -1.92 14.11
C TYR A 224 -7.24 -3.18 13.32
N ALA A 225 -8.48 -3.19 12.85
CA ALA A 225 -8.99 -4.18 11.91
C ALA A 225 -9.94 -3.50 10.94
N GLY A 226 -10.07 -4.04 9.73
CA GLY A 226 -10.81 -3.37 8.69
C GLY A 226 -10.96 -4.17 7.42
N TRP A 227 -11.50 -3.51 6.42
CA TRP A 227 -11.72 -4.05 5.10
C TRP A 227 -11.00 -3.17 4.08
N HIS A 228 -10.42 -3.82 3.08
CA HIS A 228 -9.84 -3.18 1.92
C HIS A 228 -10.43 -3.76 0.66
N TYR A 229 -10.91 -2.86 -0.20
CA TYR A 229 -11.42 -3.14 -1.53
C TYR A 229 -10.49 -2.52 -2.56
N GLU A 230 -10.21 -3.26 -3.62
CA GLU A 230 -9.59 -2.73 -4.82
C GLU A 230 -10.28 -3.22 -6.09
N ASN A 231 -10.28 -2.36 -7.10
CA ASN A 231 -10.68 -2.67 -8.45
C ASN A 231 -9.66 -2.08 -9.42
N ILE A 232 -9.21 -2.91 -10.35
CA ILE A 232 -8.24 -2.57 -11.37
C ILE A 232 -8.88 -2.94 -12.69
N ALA A 233 -9.12 -1.94 -13.53
CA ALA A 233 -9.61 -2.17 -14.88
C ALA A 233 -8.58 -2.97 -15.70
N ARG A 234 -9.01 -3.55 -16.80
CA ARG A 234 -8.09 -4.23 -17.72
C ARG A 234 -7.16 -3.22 -18.39
N ASP A 235 -5.94 -3.65 -18.64
CA ASP A 235 -4.97 -2.86 -19.39
C ASP A 235 -5.33 -2.88 -20.89
N ILE A 236 -4.85 -1.89 -21.64
CA ILE A 236 -4.98 -1.79 -23.09
C ILE A 236 -3.56 -1.86 -23.68
N ASN A 237 -3.35 -2.79 -24.61
CA ASN A 237 -2.05 -2.98 -25.22
C ASN A 237 -1.79 -2.05 -26.41
N SER A 238 -0.57 -2.12 -26.96
CA SER A 238 -0.11 -1.33 -28.11
C SER A 238 -0.95 -1.48 -29.39
N LYS A 239 -1.85 -2.47 -29.44
CA LYS A 239 -2.81 -2.67 -30.54
C LYS A 239 -4.21 -2.12 -30.24
N GLY A 240 -4.39 -1.41 -29.12
CA GLY A 240 -5.67 -0.86 -28.68
C GLY A 240 -6.66 -1.92 -28.18
N LYS A 241 -6.20 -3.13 -27.85
CA LYS A 241 -7.05 -4.22 -27.36
C LYS A 241 -6.86 -4.42 -25.86
N TYR A 242 -7.90 -4.92 -25.18
CA TYR A 242 -7.76 -5.33 -23.79
C TYR A 242 -6.73 -6.44 -23.64
N GLU A 243 -5.75 -6.22 -22.77
CA GLU A 243 -4.67 -7.16 -22.52
C GLU A 243 -5.20 -8.37 -21.74
N HIS A 244 -4.75 -9.55 -22.15
CA HIS A 244 -5.16 -10.81 -21.52
C HIS A 244 -4.52 -10.94 -20.12
N GLY A 245 -5.20 -11.61 -19.19
CA GLY A 245 -4.65 -11.81 -17.84
C GLY A 245 -4.42 -10.52 -17.04
N THR A 246 -5.11 -9.42 -17.39
CA THR A 246 -5.07 -8.14 -16.67
C THR A 246 -6.42 -7.80 -16.06
N GLY A 247 -6.42 -6.84 -15.14
CA GLY A 247 -7.58 -6.46 -14.36
C GLY A 247 -7.76 -7.31 -13.10
N ALA A 248 -8.39 -6.70 -12.11
CA ALA A 248 -8.60 -7.33 -10.81
C ALA A 248 -9.77 -6.73 -10.03
N THR A 249 -10.36 -7.54 -9.17
CA THR A 249 -11.12 -7.07 -8.01
C THR A 249 -10.65 -7.84 -6.79
N GLY A 250 -10.31 -7.12 -5.73
CA GLY A 250 -9.75 -7.69 -4.52
C GLY A 250 -10.48 -7.21 -3.28
N ASN A 251 -10.79 -8.13 -2.38
CA ASN A 251 -11.34 -7.85 -1.07
C ASN A 251 -10.50 -8.52 0.00
N TYR A 252 -10.04 -7.71 0.95
CA TYR A 252 -9.10 -8.11 1.98
C TYR A 252 -9.61 -7.72 3.35
N MET A 253 -9.44 -8.63 4.31
CA MET A 253 -9.53 -8.32 5.73
C MET A 253 -8.18 -7.74 6.16
N LEU A 254 -8.16 -6.50 6.63
CA LEU A 254 -6.99 -5.84 7.19
C LEU A 254 -6.96 -6.06 8.69
N THR A 255 -5.81 -6.46 9.22
CA THR A 255 -5.54 -6.42 10.66
C THR A 255 -4.14 -5.90 10.90
N GLY A 256 -3.93 -5.20 12.01
CA GLY A 256 -2.62 -4.65 12.30
C GLY A 256 -2.60 -3.89 13.61
N PHE A 257 -1.43 -3.35 13.92
CA PHE A 257 -1.28 -2.47 15.06
C PHE A 257 -0.19 -1.44 14.82
N ASN A 258 -0.42 -0.28 15.43
CA ASN A 258 0.52 0.81 15.44
C ASN A 258 1.12 0.97 16.84
N VAL A 259 2.43 1.14 16.92
CA VAL A 259 3.13 1.44 18.17
C VAL A 259 3.79 2.80 18.03
N LYS A 260 3.39 3.75 18.88
CA LYS A 260 4.01 5.07 18.95
C LYS A 260 4.85 5.17 20.22
N PHE A 261 6.09 5.62 20.06
CA PHE A 261 6.99 5.99 21.14
C PHE A 261 7.65 7.33 20.82
N ASN A 262 7.33 8.36 21.61
CA ASN A 262 7.75 9.75 21.36
C ASN A 262 7.37 10.20 19.93
N ASN A 263 8.38 10.48 19.11
CA ASN A 263 8.27 10.91 17.72
C ASN A 263 8.39 9.76 16.73
N TYR A 264 8.49 8.52 17.19
CA TYR A 264 8.56 7.34 16.34
C TYR A 264 7.25 6.60 16.33
N VAL A 265 6.88 6.09 15.16
CA VAL A 265 5.68 5.29 14.93
C VAL A 265 6.09 4.08 14.11
N ALA A 266 5.87 2.89 14.65
CA ALA A 266 6.02 1.62 13.93
C ALA A 266 4.63 1.06 13.63
N ASP A 267 4.45 0.50 12.44
CA ASP A 267 3.20 -0.11 11.99
C ASP A 267 3.49 -1.50 11.43
N LEU A 268 2.67 -2.48 11.79
CA LEU A 268 2.70 -3.83 11.24
C LEU A 268 1.28 -4.22 10.84
N SER A 269 1.11 -4.73 9.61
CA SER A 269 -0.21 -5.10 9.10
C SER A 269 -0.18 -6.35 8.24
N LEU A 270 -1.33 -7.03 8.23
CA LEU A 270 -1.64 -8.21 7.42
C LEU A 270 -2.97 -7.95 6.69
N ALA A 271 -2.99 -8.07 5.36
CA ALA A 271 -4.22 -8.13 4.59
C ALA A 271 -4.46 -9.56 4.10
N GLN A 272 -5.50 -10.20 4.61
CA GLN A 272 -5.89 -11.54 4.19
C GLN A 272 -6.94 -11.45 3.08
N PRO A 273 -6.69 -12.00 1.87
CA PRO A 273 -7.71 -12.08 0.84
C PRO A 273 -8.83 -13.00 1.31
N PHE A 274 -10.09 -12.59 1.13
CA PHE A 274 -11.23 -13.48 1.32
C PHE A 274 -12.04 -13.67 0.03
N HIS A 275 -12.04 -12.65 -0.85
CA HIS A 275 -12.57 -12.77 -2.19
C HIS A 275 -11.73 -11.95 -3.15
N SER A 276 -11.19 -12.61 -4.15
CA SER A 276 -10.30 -11.99 -5.13
C SER A 276 -10.45 -12.64 -6.49
N GLN A 277 -10.59 -11.81 -7.51
CA GLN A 277 -10.56 -12.20 -8.91
C GLN A 277 -9.44 -11.39 -9.58
N TYR A 278 -8.32 -12.03 -9.87
CA TYR A 278 -7.20 -11.41 -10.58
C TYR A 278 -6.99 -12.14 -11.89
N ALA A 279 -6.72 -11.39 -12.97
CA ALA A 279 -6.42 -11.97 -14.27
C ALA A 279 -7.50 -12.99 -14.73
N ASN A 280 -8.79 -12.66 -14.56
CA ASN A 280 -9.91 -13.58 -14.81
C ASN A 280 -9.79 -14.94 -14.09
N GLU A 281 -9.34 -14.92 -12.82
CA GLU A 281 -9.16 -16.11 -11.97
C GLU A 281 -7.98 -17.02 -12.35
N GLU A 282 -7.09 -16.57 -13.25
CA GLU A 282 -5.87 -17.30 -13.61
C GLU A 282 -4.81 -17.31 -12.49
N VAL A 283 -4.90 -16.36 -11.55
CA VAL A 283 -3.98 -16.26 -10.42
C VAL A 283 -4.72 -16.10 -9.10
N THR A 284 -4.19 -16.76 -8.06
CA THR A 284 -4.69 -16.67 -6.70
C THR A 284 -3.85 -15.68 -5.91
N ALA A 285 -4.50 -14.72 -5.24
CA ALA A 285 -3.83 -13.74 -4.41
C ALA A 285 -3.42 -14.34 -3.05
N GLY A 286 -2.16 -14.12 -2.64
CA GLY A 286 -1.69 -14.45 -1.30
C GLY A 286 -1.95 -13.36 -0.25
N HIS A 287 -1.49 -13.62 0.98
CA HIS A 287 -1.58 -12.71 2.12
C HIS A 287 -0.64 -11.51 2.02
N ARG A 288 -1.15 -10.30 2.21
CA ARG A 288 -0.40 -9.04 2.15
C ARG A 288 0.26 -8.71 3.47
N PHE A 289 1.53 -8.32 3.50
CA PHE A 289 2.21 -7.93 4.75
C PHE A 289 2.95 -6.62 4.57
N SER A 290 2.70 -5.67 5.47
CA SER A 290 3.41 -4.40 5.51
C SER A 290 4.07 -4.15 6.86
N ALA A 291 5.20 -3.44 6.80
CA ALA A 291 5.86 -2.89 7.97
C ALA A 291 6.28 -1.45 7.65
N GLN A 292 5.99 -0.51 8.54
CA GLN A 292 6.41 0.88 8.38
C GLN A 292 7.09 1.40 9.63
N LEU A 293 8.15 2.17 9.44
CA LEU A 293 8.75 3.00 10.48
C LEU A 293 8.65 4.47 10.07
N THR A 294 8.18 5.30 10.99
CA THR A 294 7.92 6.71 10.73
C THR A 294 8.47 7.59 11.83
N TYR A 295 9.16 8.66 11.44
CA TYR A 295 9.66 9.72 12.30
C TYR A 295 8.83 10.98 12.12
N LEU A 296 8.31 11.51 13.23
CA LEU A 296 7.48 12.70 13.32
C LEU A 296 8.34 13.92 13.65
N PHE A 297 8.15 15.02 12.94
CA PHE A 297 8.79 16.32 13.23
C PHE A 297 7.83 17.49 13.09
#